data_AF-A0A1P8KAQ5-F1
#
_entry.id   AF-A0A1P8KAQ5-F1
#
_cell.length_a   1.000
_cell.length_b   1.000
_cell.length_c   1.000
_cell.angle_alpha   90.00
_cell.angle_beta   90.00
_cell.angle_gamma   90.00
#
_symmetry.space_group_name_H-M   'P 1'
#
loop_
_entity.id
_entity.type
_entity.pdbx_description
1 polymer ?
#
loop_
_entity_poly.entity_id
_entity_poly.type
_entity_poly.pdbx_seq_one_letter_code
_entity_poly.pdbx_strand_id
1 'polypeptide(L)'
;MKSVLGIAVFAFAALFQGPAMARGSVPVINYENVAVTTGSGKPATAEQVRQAFITGTAGRGWTYTQAGDGKLLANLVVRNKHTVSAEIVYSGDKFSVTYTGSVNMNYELKDGKPVIHPNYNNWVNNMLSDVRVELTRL
;
A
#
# COMPACT_ATOMS: atom_id res chain seq x y z
N MET A 1 -63.95 26.69 24.95
CA MET A 1 -63.03 26.98 23.83
C MET A 1 -61.60 26.69 24.28
N LYS A 2 -60.99 25.64 23.69
CA LYS A 2 -59.56 25.42 23.40
C LYS A 2 -58.54 25.68 24.52
N SER A 3 -58.18 24.62 25.24
CA SER A 3 -56.86 24.45 25.87
C SER A 3 -55.99 23.59 24.95
N VAL A 4 -54.84 24.11 24.52
CA VAL A 4 -53.78 23.33 23.88
C VAL A 4 -52.47 23.74 24.56
N LEU A 5 -51.93 22.86 25.39
CA LEU A 5 -50.58 22.97 25.92
C LEU A 5 -49.77 21.83 25.27
N GLY A 6 -49.08 22.16 24.18
CA GLY A 6 -48.20 21.22 23.48
C GLY A 6 -46.86 21.14 24.19
N ILE A 7 -46.53 19.99 24.78
CA ILE A 7 -45.20 19.70 25.31
C ILE A 7 -44.37 19.15 24.15
N ALA A 8 -43.44 19.96 23.63
CA ALA A 8 -42.43 19.50 22.69
C ALA A 8 -41.30 18.82 23.48
N VAL A 9 -41.24 17.48 23.44
CA VAL A 9 -40.12 16.71 23.96
C VAL A 9 -39.05 16.62 22.87
N PHE A 10 -37.97 17.38 23.02
CA PHE A 10 -36.76 17.20 22.23
C PHE A 10 -36.00 15.98 22.78
N ALA A 11 -36.07 14.85 22.06
CA ALA A 11 -35.24 13.69 22.34
C ALA A 11 -33.82 13.95 21.81
N PHE A 12 -32.88 14.23 22.73
CA PHE A 12 -31.46 14.34 22.43
C PHE A 12 -30.84 12.93 22.41
N ALA A 13 -30.73 12.33 21.22
CA ALA A 13 -30.05 11.05 21.06
C ALA A 13 -28.52 11.28 21.09
N ALA A 14 -27.91 11.03 22.25
CA ALA A 14 -26.46 10.99 22.39
C ALA A 14 -25.92 9.71 21.74
N LEU A 15 -25.36 9.83 20.53
CA LEU A 15 -24.57 8.77 19.92
C LEU A 15 -23.27 8.62 20.71
N PHE A 16 -23.17 7.55 21.51
CA PHE A 16 -21.91 7.11 22.10
C PHE A 16 -20.96 6.67 20.98
N GLN A 17 -20.15 7.62 20.49
CA GLN A 17 -18.97 7.34 19.69
C GLN A 17 -17.93 6.75 20.65
N GLY A 18 -17.91 5.43 20.78
CA GLY A 18 -16.78 4.75 21.44
C GLY A 18 -15.46 5.17 20.77
N PRO A 19 -14.34 5.19 21.50
CA PRO A 19 -13.07 5.60 20.90
C PRO A 19 -12.76 4.66 19.74
N ALA A 20 -12.70 5.21 18.52
CA ALA A 20 -12.12 4.52 17.40
C ALA A 20 -10.65 4.27 17.76
N MET A 21 -10.33 3.05 18.20
CA MET A 21 -8.96 2.62 18.41
C MET A 21 -8.25 2.67 17.06
N ALA A 22 -7.63 3.80 16.75
CA ALA A 22 -6.76 3.92 15.59
C ALA A 22 -5.70 2.84 15.72
N ARG A 23 -5.59 1.95 14.72
CA ARG A 23 -4.53 0.93 14.71
C ARG A 23 -3.18 1.66 14.82
N GLY A 24 -2.38 1.26 15.79
CA GLY A 24 -1.05 1.84 15.99
C GLY A 24 -0.16 1.63 14.77
N SER A 25 0.79 2.54 14.57
CA SER A 25 1.83 2.41 13.54
C SER A 25 2.69 1.17 13.81
N VAL A 26 3.11 0.51 12.73
CA VAL A 26 3.97 -0.68 12.73
C VAL A 26 5.26 -0.38 11.97
N PRO A 27 6.36 -1.12 12.17
CA PRO A 27 7.58 -0.92 11.40
C PRO A 27 7.34 -0.97 9.89
N VAL A 28 7.99 -0.08 9.15
CA VAL A 28 8.04 -0.15 7.68
C VAL A 28 8.81 -1.41 7.28
N ILE A 29 8.23 -2.22 6.40
CA ILE A 29 8.88 -3.42 5.88
C ILE A 29 9.39 -3.13 4.47
N ASN A 30 10.71 -3.09 4.31
CA ASN A 30 11.37 -3.10 3.01
C ASN A 30 11.71 -4.54 2.62
N TYR A 31 11.67 -4.82 1.32
CA TYR A 31 12.02 -6.12 0.76
C TYR A 31 13.31 -5.94 -0.01
N GLU A 32 14.39 -6.58 0.43
CA GLU A 32 15.71 -6.42 -0.18
C GLU A 32 16.14 -7.71 -0.88
N ASN A 33 16.60 -7.59 -2.13
CA ASN A 33 17.19 -8.69 -2.91
C ASN A 33 16.31 -9.95 -2.96
N VAL A 34 15.00 -9.79 -3.10
CA VAL A 34 14.05 -10.90 -3.26
C VAL A 34 14.33 -11.60 -4.58
N ALA A 35 14.60 -12.90 -4.53
CA ALA A 35 14.84 -13.71 -5.71
C ALA A 35 13.60 -13.77 -6.62
N VAL A 36 13.83 -13.66 -7.92
CA VAL A 36 12.83 -13.89 -8.97
C VAL A 36 12.80 -15.38 -9.29
N THR A 37 11.62 -15.97 -9.21
CA THR A 37 11.38 -17.37 -9.58
C THR A 37 10.27 -17.40 -10.63
N THR A 38 10.54 -18.08 -11.74
CA THR A 38 9.61 -18.26 -12.86
C THR A 38 8.99 -19.65 -12.83
N GLY A 39 7.86 -19.84 -13.51
CA GLY A 39 7.23 -21.16 -13.62
C GLY A 39 8.04 -22.12 -14.49
N SER A 40 8.74 -21.59 -15.50
CA SER A 40 9.64 -22.37 -16.37
C SER A 40 10.98 -22.74 -15.73
N GLY A 41 11.31 -22.14 -14.57
CA GLY A 41 12.60 -22.33 -13.89
C GLY A 41 13.78 -21.66 -14.59
N LYS A 42 13.56 -20.95 -15.70
CA LYS A 42 14.59 -20.17 -16.41
C LYS A 42 14.68 -18.76 -15.83
N PRO A 43 15.87 -18.12 -15.85
CA PRO A 43 16.00 -16.72 -15.45
C PRO A 43 15.08 -15.82 -16.27
N ALA A 44 14.39 -14.89 -15.60
CA ALA A 44 13.64 -13.84 -16.28
C ALA A 44 14.60 -12.77 -16.82
N THR A 45 14.14 -11.95 -17.75
CA THR A 45 14.80 -10.70 -18.11
C THR A 45 14.34 -9.56 -17.20
N ALA A 46 15.15 -8.49 -17.10
CA ALA A 46 14.73 -7.31 -16.35
C ALA A 46 13.41 -6.72 -16.87
N GLU A 47 13.18 -6.75 -18.19
CA GLU A 47 11.90 -6.26 -18.76
C GLU A 47 10.72 -7.16 -18.37
N GLN A 48 10.89 -8.48 -18.31
CA GLN A 48 9.84 -9.37 -17.83
C GLN A 48 9.47 -9.09 -16.37
N VAL A 49 10.46 -8.82 -15.52
CA VAL A 49 10.20 -8.43 -14.12
C VAL A 49 9.51 -7.08 -14.05
N ARG A 50 9.93 -6.10 -14.85
CA ARG A 50 9.26 -4.79 -14.97
C ARG A 50 7.79 -4.96 -15.34
N GLN A 51 7.52 -5.78 -16.36
CA GLN A 51 6.16 -6.06 -16.82
C GLN A 51 5.33 -6.74 -15.74
N ALA A 52 5.88 -7.72 -15.01
CA ALA A 52 5.18 -8.38 -13.91
C ALA A 52 4.70 -7.39 -12.83
N PHE A 53 5.52 -6.37 -12.49
CA PHE A 53 5.08 -5.26 -11.62
C PHE A 53 3.91 -4.48 -12.20
N ILE A 54 3.99 -4.09 -13.46
CA ILE A 54 2.98 -3.24 -14.10
C ILE A 54 1.67 -4.01 -14.30
N THR A 55 1.73 -5.21 -14.89
CA THR A 55 0.54 -6.00 -15.25
C THR A 55 -0.11 -6.62 -14.03
N GLY A 56 0.67 -7.22 -13.13
CA GLY A 56 0.15 -7.92 -11.96
C GLY A 56 -0.61 -6.98 -11.02
N THR A 57 -0.24 -5.71 -11.00
CA THR A 57 -0.77 -4.75 -10.02
C THR A 57 -1.75 -3.74 -10.64
N ALA A 58 -2.06 -3.86 -11.93
CA ALA A 58 -2.96 -2.95 -12.63
C ALA A 58 -4.34 -2.85 -11.97
N GLY A 59 -4.87 -3.97 -11.46
CA GLY A 59 -6.14 -4.02 -10.72
C GLY A 59 -6.09 -3.42 -9.31
N ARG A 60 -4.91 -3.10 -8.79
CA ARG A 60 -4.70 -2.55 -7.45
C ARG A 60 -4.52 -1.03 -7.42
N GLY A 61 -4.47 -0.38 -8.59
CA GLY A 61 -4.33 1.08 -8.69
C GLY A 61 -2.91 1.59 -8.44
N TRP A 62 -1.89 0.71 -8.47
CA TRP A 62 -0.50 1.15 -8.48
C TRP A 62 -0.17 1.79 -9.83
N THR A 63 0.51 2.92 -9.79
CA THR A 63 1.07 3.59 -10.95
C THR A 63 2.59 3.59 -10.86
N TYR A 64 3.26 3.60 -12.01
CA TYR A 64 4.70 3.47 -12.10
C TYR A 64 5.29 4.57 -12.97
N THR A 65 6.43 5.11 -12.54
CA THR A 65 7.26 6.02 -13.34
C THR A 65 8.65 5.43 -13.48
N GLN A 66 9.23 5.46 -14.68
CA GLN A 66 10.60 5.03 -14.90
C GLN A 66 11.56 5.98 -14.21
N ALA A 67 12.46 5.45 -13.39
CA ALA A 67 13.42 6.24 -12.61
C ALA A 67 14.89 5.90 -12.96
N GLY A 68 15.12 5.34 -14.14
CA GLY A 68 16.41 4.83 -14.63
C GLY A 68 16.34 3.35 -14.98
N ASP A 69 17.41 2.80 -15.55
CA ASP A 69 17.47 1.39 -15.93
C ASP A 69 17.37 0.49 -14.69
N GLY A 70 16.51 -0.53 -14.77
CA GLY A 70 16.26 -1.43 -13.64
C GLY A 70 15.61 -0.75 -12.44
N LYS A 71 14.96 0.41 -12.62
CA LYS A 71 14.33 1.15 -11.52
C LYS A 71 12.95 1.72 -11.87
N LEU A 72 11.96 1.44 -11.02
CA LEU A 72 10.64 2.06 -11.05
C LEU A 72 10.39 2.83 -9.75
N LEU A 73 9.68 3.95 -9.85
CA LEU A 73 9.00 4.57 -8.72
C LEU A 73 7.51 4.18 -8.77
N ALA A 74 7.07 3.40 -7.79
CA ALA A 74 5.68 2.98 -7.63
C ALA A 74 4.93 3.97 -6.73
N ASN A 75 3.70 4.31 -7.10
CA ASN A 75 2.83 5.19 -6.33
C ASN A 75 1.42 4.60 -6.22
N LEU A 76 0.79 4.75 -5.06
CA LEU A 76 -0.59 4.34 -4.82
C LEU A 76 -1.34 5.47 -4.12
N VAL A 77 -2.52 5.80 -4.67
CA VAL A 77 -3.45 6.76 -4.08
C VAL A 77 -4.73 6.05 -3.69
N VAL A 78 -5.07 6.09 -2.41
CA VAL A 78 -6.26 5.41 -1.86
C VAL A 78 -7.29 6.45 -1.42
N ARG A 79 -8.48 6.37 -2.03
CA ARG A 79 -9.64 7.23 -1.73
C ARG A 79 -9.33 8.73 -1.78
N ASN A 80 -8.37 9.15 -2.62
CA ASN A 80 -7.87 10.53 -2.73
C ASN A 80 -7.41 11.15 -1.39
N LYS A 81 -7.01 10.33 -0.42
CA LYS A 81 -6.63 10.78 0.93
C LYS A 81 -5.27 10.26 1.37
N HIS A 82 -4.97 9.00 1.07
CA HIS A 82 -3.72 8.36 1.44
C HIS A 82 -2.86 8.17 0.21
N THR A 83 -1.60 8.55 0.30
CA THR A 83 -0.63 8.35 -0.78
C THR A 83 0.57 7.62 -0.22
N VAL A 84 1.08 6.64 -0.96
CA VAL A 84 2.33 5.94 -0.63
C VAL A 84 3.18 5.78 -1.87
N SER A 85 4.49 5.86 -1.69
CA SER A 85 5.47 5.66 -2.75
C SER A 85 6.53 4.66 -2.31
N ALA A 86 6.98 3.85 -3.25
CA ALA A 86 8.06 2.89 -3.05
C ALA A 86 8.97 2.89 -4.29
N GLU A 87 10.28 2.85 -4.06
CA GLU A 87 11.25 2.56 -5.11
C GLU A 87 11.35 1.05 -5.31
N ILE A 88 11.35 0.63 -6.56
CA ILE A 88 11.57 -0.75 -6.97
C ILE A 88 12.84 -0.78 -7.79
N VAL A 89 13.85 -1.50 -7.28
CA VAL A 89 15.06 -1.81 -8.04
C VAL A 89 14.96 -3.26 -8.47
N TYR A 90 15.16 -3.54 -9.75
CA TYR A 90 14.92 -4.87 -10.31
C TYR A 90 15.91 -5.24 -11.39
N SER A 91 16.05 -6.55 -11.54
CA SER A 91 16.88 -7.24 -12.53
C SER A 91 16.18 -8.56 -12.89
N GLY A 92 16.80 -9.38 -13.74
CA GLY A 92 16.20 -10.66 -14.15
C GLY A 92 16.13 -11.72 -13.04
N ASP A 93 17.01 -11.64 -12.04
CA ASP A 93 17.20 -12.64 -10.99
C ASP A 93 16.70 -12.16 -9.61
N LYS A 94 16.54 -10.86 -9.40
CA LYS A 94 16.08 -10.29 -8.12
C LYS A 94 15.44 -8.91 -8.25
N PHE A 95 14.71 -8.55 -7.21
CA PHE A 95 14.20 -7.18 -7.01
C PHE A 95 14.23 -6.77 -5.53
N SER A 96 14.14 -5.46 -5.30
CA SER A 96 13.96 -4.83 -4.00
C SER A 96 12.79 -3.85 -4.07
N VAL A 97 12.06 -3.68 -2.97
CA VAL A 97 10.99 -2.69 -2.79
C VAL A 97 11.25 -1.93 -1.50
N THR A 98 11.48 -0.62 -1.62
CA THR A 98 11.88 0.25 -0.51
C THR A 98 10.91 1.42 -0.39
N TYR A 99 10.40 1.66 0.82
CA TYR A 99 9.60 2.85 1.10
C TYR A 99 10.36 4.14 0.78
N THR A 100 9.71 5.08 0.08
CA THR A 100 10.31 6.40 -0.23
C THR A 100 9.50 7.58 0.28
N GLY A 101 8.21 7.42 0.52
CA GLY A 101 7.38 8.51 1.03
C GLY A 101 5.91 8.17 1.17
N SER A 102 5.18 9.02 1.90
CA SER A 102 3.73 8.89 2.05
C SER A 102 3.06 10.17 2.54
N VAL A 103 1.76 10.29 2.28
CA VAL A 103 0.87 11.32 2.81
C VAL A 103 -0.26 10.66 3.59
N ASN A 104 -0.58 11.18 4.78
CA ASN A 104 -1.65 10.69 5.67
C ASN A 104 -1.52 9.21 6.05
N MET A 105 -0.30 8.77 6.36
CA MET A 105 -0.01 7.37 6.71
C MET A 105 0.63 7.21 8.10
N ASN A 106 0.64 8.25 8.93
CA ASN A 106 1.26 8.23 10.27
C ASN A 106 2.71 7.73 10.23
N TYR A 107 3.45 8.16 9.21
CA TYR A 107 4.88 7.85 9.11
C TYR A 107 5.65 8.70 10.11
N GLU A 108 6.48 8.06 10.93
CA GLU A 108 7.36 8.71 11.89
C GLU A 108 8.60 7.85 12.16
N LEU A 109 9.64 8.47 12.71
CA LEU A 109 10.79 7.76 13.25
C LEU A 109 10.59 7.56 14.75
N LYS A 110 10.32 6.33 15.17
CA LYS A 110 10.23 5.95 16.58
C LYS A 110 11.53 5.26 17.01
N ASP A 111 12.26 5.86 17.93
CA ASP A 111 13.59 5.40 18.36
C ASP A 111 14.55 5.21 17.18
N GLY A 112 14.49 6.13 16.20
CA GLY A 112 15.28 6.07 14.96
C GLY A 112 14.80 5.04 13.93
N LYS A 113 13.71 4.31 14.20
CA LYS A 113 13.15 3.29 13.29
C LYS A 113 11.88 3.81 12.61
N PRO A 114 11.73 3.64 11.29
CA PRO A 114 10.54 4.08 10.59
C PRO A 114 9.34 3.19 10.95
N VAL A 115 8.26 3.82 11.38
CA VAL A 115 6.95 3.19 11.59
C VAL A 115 5.90 3.89 10.73
N ILE A 116 4.85 3.16 10.34
CA ILE A 116 3.80 3.63 9.43
C ILE A 116 2.47 2.91 9.73
N HIS A 117 1.36 3.48 9.28
CA HIS A 117 0.06 2.81 9.31
C HIS A 117 0.13 1.43 8.60
N PRO A 118 -0.39 0.35 9.20
CA PRO A 118 -0.16 -1.03 8.74
C PRO A 118 -0.65 -1.33 7.32
N ASN A 119 -1.57 -0.52 6.79
CA ASN A 119 -2.02 -0.68 5.40
C ASN A 119 -0.89 -0.54 4.38
N TYR A 120 0.17 0.23 4.65
CA TYR A 120 1.31 0.31 3.72
C TYR A 120 1.91 -1.09 3.47
N ASN A 121 2.28 -1.79 4.55
CA ASN A 121 2.84 -3.14 4.45
C ASN A 121 1.84 -4.10 3.80
N ASN A 122 0.53 -3.97 4.08
CA ASN A 122 -0.49 -4.79 3.43
C ASN A 122 -0.57 -4.53 1.91
N TRP A 123 -0.48 -3.27 1.47
CA TRP A 123 -0.51 -2.93 0.05
C TRP A 123 0.74 -3.40 -0.69
N VAL A 124 1.92 -3.31 -0.07
CA VAL A 124 3.17 -3.85 -0.64
C VAL A 124 3.10 -5.39 -0.68
N ASN A 125 2.65 -6.06 0.37
CA ASN A 125 2.46 -7.52 0.35
C ASN A 125 1.53 -7.98 -0.79
N ASN A 126 0.42 -7.28 -0.97
CA ASN A 126 -0.52 -7.52 -2.05
C ASN A 126 0.09 -7.29 -3.44
N MET A 127 0.88 -6.23 -3.60
CA MET A 127 1.67 -5.98 -4.81
C MET A 127 2.57 -7.18 -5.11
N LEU A 128 3.40 -7.59 -4.15
CA LEU A 128 4.37 -8.68 -4.32
C LEU A 128 3.69 -10.03 -4.60
N SER A 129 2.53 -10.28 -4.00
CA SER A 129 1.75 -11.48 -4.27
C SER A 129 1.36 -11.56 -5.75
N ASP A 130 0.83 -10.48 -6.31
CA ASP A 130 0.38 -10.47 -7.71
C ASP A 130 1.56 -10.51 -8.69
N VAL A 131 2.66 -9.83 -8.37
CA VAL A 131 3.90 -9.89 -9.17
C VAL A 131 4.42 -11.32 -9.24
N ARG A 132 4.40 -12.06 -8.13
CA ARG A 132 4.77 -13.47 -8.13
C ARG A 132 3.85 -14.29 -9.03
N VAL A 133 2.54 -14.06 -9.00
CA VAL A 133 1.61 -14.73 -9.92
C VAL A 133 1.99 -14.47 -11.37
N GLU A 134 2.29 -13.23 -11.75
CA GLU A 134 2.75 -12.94 -13.12
C GLU A 134 4.08 -13.63 -13.45
N LEU A 135 5.05 -13.63 -12.53
CA LEU A 135 6.33 -14.30 -12.73
C LEU A 135 6.18 -15.82 -12.91
N THR A 136 5.22 -16.46 -12.23
CA THR A 136 4.95 -17.90 -12.43
C THR A 136 4.40 -18.25 -13.80
N ARG A 137 3.93 -17.27 -14.58
CA ARG A 137 3.45 -17.48 -15.96
C ARG A 137 4.57 -17.42 -17.00
N LEU A 138 5.78 -17.04 -16.59
CA LEU A 138 7.00 -17.07 -17.40
C LEU A 138 7.67 -18.45 -17.31
#